data_AF-A0A7V9JUZ4-F1
#
_entry.id   AF-A0A7V9JUZ4-F1
#
_cell.length_a   1.000
_cell.length_b   1.000
_cell.length_c   1.000
_cell.angle_alpha   90.00
_cell.angle_beta   90.00
_cell.angle_gamma   90.00
#
_symmetry.space_group_name_H-M   'P 1'
#
loop_
_entity.id
_entity.type
_entity.pdbx_description
1 polymer ?
#
loop_
_entity_poly.entity_id
_entity_poly.type
_entity_poly.pdbx_seq_one_letter_code
_entity_poly.pdbx_strand_id
1 'polypeptide(L)' 'MMVLYASSVDDWHRHVTAVVAEGAFTDVRIQPPEALGDARVLHVVDPAGVLLVFVQLAAAGR' A
#
# COMPACT_ATOMS: atom_id res chain seq x y z
N MET A 1 1.33 -0.98 -13.52
CA MET A 1 1.63 -1.59 -12.21
C MET A 1 2.99 -1.10 -11.77
N MET A 2 3.14 -0.65 -10.52
CA MET A 2 4.41 -0.23 -9.93
C MET A 2 4.60 -0.90 -8.57
N VAL A 3 5.82 -1.32 -8.27
CA VAL A 3 6.20 -1.90 -6.98
C VAL A 3 7.06 -0.91 -6.22
N LEU A 4 6.69 -0.63 -4.97
CA LEU A 4 7.33 0.35 -4.10
C LEU A 4 7.78 -0.37 -2.82
N TYR A 5 9.09 -0.36 -2.55
CA TYR A 5 9.59 -0.88 -1.28
C TYR A 5 9.38 0.14 -0.17
N ALA A 6 8.68 -0.28 0.87
CA ALA A 6 8.30 0.55 2.01
C ALA A 6 8.98 0.04 3.29
N SER A 7 9.41 0.98 4.12
CA SER A 7 9.88 0.68 5.48
C SER A 7 8.75 0.21 6.40
N SER A 8 7.53 0.69 6.16
CA SER A 8 6.32 0.35 6.91
C SER A 8 5.10 0.39 5.98
N VAL A 9 4.52 -0.78 5.69
CA VAL A 9 3.30 -0.88 4.87
C VAL A 9 2.07 -0.37 5.63
N ASP A 10 2.02 -0.55 6.95
CA ASP A 10 0.89 -0.08 7.77
C ASP A 10 0.82 1.45 7.84
N ASP A 11 1.96 2.13 7.83
CA ASP A 11 2.00 3.60 7.76
C ASP A 11 1.51 4.12 6.41
N TRP A 12 1.88 3.47 5.30
CA TRP A 12 1.35 3.78 3.98
C TRP A 12 -0.15 3.52 3.90
N HIS A 13 -0.64 2.41 4.45
CA HIS A 13 -2.07 2.11 4.47
C HIS A 13 -2.86 3.20 5.21
N ARG A 14 -2.39 3.62 6.40
CA ARG A 14 -2.98 4.73 7.15
C ARG A 14 -2.94 6.04 6.37
N HIS A 15 -1.81 6.37 5.75
CA HIS A 15 -1.64 7.58 4.97
C HIS A 15 -2.61 7.64 3.78
N VAL A 16 -2.65 6.59 2.95
CA VAL A 16 -3.53 6.53 1.78
C VAL A 16 -5.00 6.57 2.21
N THR A 17 -5.37 5.89 3.30
CA THR A 17 -6.74 5.93 3.84
C THR A 17 -7.13 7.35 4.27
N ALA A 18 -6.23 8.09 4.93
CA ALA A 18 -6.47 9.48 5.30
C ALA A 18 -6.66 10.37 4.07
N VAL A 19 -5.79 10.24 3.06
CA VAL A 19 -5.88 10.99 1.79
C VAL A 19 -7.20 10.73 1.07
N VAL A 20 -7.68 9.48 1.05
CA VAL A 20 -8.99 9.15 0.46
C VAL A 20 -10.15 9.74 1.27
N ALA A 21 -10.05 9.72 2.60
CA ALA A 21 -11.07 10.29 3.48
C ALA A 21 -11.22 11.82 3.33
N GLU A 22 -10.17 12.53 2.89
CA GLU A 22 -10.21 13.95 2.57
C GLU A 22 -11.02 14.27 1.28
N GLY A 23 -11.42 13.24 0.52
CA GLY A 23 -12.30 13.38 -0.65
C GLY A 23 -11.62 13.90 -1.92
N ALA A 24 -10.30 14.04 -1.91
CA ALA A 24 -9.53 14.56 -3.06
C ALA A 24 -9.43 13.56 -4.23
N PHE A 25 -9.65 12.26 -3.98
CA PHE A 25 -9.47 11.19 -4.97
C PHE A 25 -10.61 10.16 -4.90
N THR A 26 -11.63 10.33 -5.76
CA THR A 26 -12.90 9.59 -5.71
C THR A 26 -12.85 8.12 -6.16
N ASP A 27 -11.85 7.72 -6.95
CA ASP A 27 -11.77 6.37 -7.55
C ASP A 27 -10.61 5.51 -7.03
N VAL A 28 -10.10 5.85 -5.84
CA VAL A 28 -9.05 5.05 -5.18
C VAL A 28 -9.66 3.79 -4.59
N ARG A 29 -9.03 2.64 -4.86
CA ARG A 29 -9.37 1.37 -4.22
C ARG A 29 -8.20 0.88 -3.40
N ILE A 30 -8.44 0.57 -2.13
CA ILE A 30 -7.42 0.11 -1.19
C ILE A 30 -7.82 -1.28 -0.70
N GLN A 31 -6.91 -2.24 -0.80
CA GLN A 31 -7.04 -3.52 -0.10
C GLN A 31 -6.28 -3.43 1.23
N PRO A 32 -6.83 -3.93 2.35
CA PRO A 32 -6.09 -3.99 3.61
C PRO A 32 -4.75 -4.72 3.44
N PRO A 33 -3.70 -4.33 4.18
CA PRO A 33 -2.41 -5.00 4.12
C PRO A 33 -2.51 -6.50 4.38
N GLU A 34 -1.87 -7.28 3.53
CA GLU A 34 -1.82 -8.73 3.63
C GLU A 34 -0.40 -9.23 3.88
N ALA A 35 -0.27 -10.37 4.55
CA ALA A 35 1.00 -11.07 4.71
C ALA A 35 1.16 -12.07 3.56
N LEU A 36 2.31 -12.04 2.89
CA LEU A 36 2.69 -12.91 1.78
C LEU A 36 4.10 -13.44 2.05
N GLY A 37 4.19 -14.58 2.74
CA GLY A 37 5.46 -15.14 3.18
C GLY A 37 6.20 -14.18 4.14
N ASP A 38 7.44 -13.85 3.80
CA ASP A 38 8.27 -12.90 4.56
C ASP A 38 8.01 -11.43 4.18
N ALA A 39 6.93 -11.15 3.44
CA ALA A 39 6.56 -9.80 3.05
C ALA A 39 5.19 -9.40 3.60
N ARG A 40 5.04 -8.10 3.87
CA ARG A 40 3.75 -7.44 4.06
C ARG A 40 3.48 -6.57 2.84
N VAL A 41 2.28 -6.66 2.29
CA VAL A 41 1.94 -6.05 1.00
C VAL A 41 0.65 -5.24 1.12
N LEU A 42 0.63 -4.06 0.52
CA LEU A 42 -0.55 -3.21 0.36
C LEU A 42 -0.78 -2.93 -1.12
N HIS A 43 -2.00 -3.20 -1.57
CA HIS A 43 -2.45 -2.92 -2.92
C HIS A 43 -3.32 -1.67 -2.94
N VAL A 44 -2.94 -0.71 -3.79
CA VAL A 44 -3.70 0.53 -4.03
C VAL A 44 -3.90 0.68 -5.52
N VAL A 45 -5.14 0.82 -5.98
CA VAL A 45 -5.43 1.28 -7.34
C VAL A 45 -5.71 2.77 -7.26
N ASP A 46 -4.90 3.56 -7.97
CA ASP A 46 -5.08 5.01 -8.04
C ASP A 46 -6.28 5.42 -8.93
N PRO A 47 -6.65 6.71 -8.99
CA PRO A 47 -7.78 7.16 -9.81
C PRO A 47 -7.56 7.00 -11.32
N ALA A 48 -6.32 6.87 -11.77
CA ALA A 48 -5.99 6.59 -13.16
C ALA A 48 -6.06 5.08 -13.49
N GLY A 49 -6.39 4.23 -12.51
CA GLY A 49 -6.46 2.78 -12.65
C GLY A 49 -5.11 2.07 -12.53
N VAL A 50 -4.05 2.78 -12.12
CA VAL A 50 -2.71 2.19 -11.94
C VAL A 50 -2.65 1.46 -10.60
N LEU A 51 -2.28 0.17 -10.66
CA LEU A 51 -1.97 -0.61 -9.47
C LEU A 51 -0.59 -0.25 -8.90
N LEU A 52 -0.58 0.26 -7.68
CA LEU A 52 0.57 0.47 -6.82
C LEU A 52 0.64 -0.65 -5.77
N VAL A 53 1.79 -1.29 -5.67
CA VAL A 53 2.05 -2.40 -4.73
C VAL A 53 3.14 -1.99 -3.77
N PHE A 54 2.78 -1.69 -2.53
CA PHE A 54 3.74 -1.38 -1.47
C PHE A 54 4.19 -2.68 -0.81
N VAL A 55 5.50 -2.90 -0.75
CA VAL A 55 6.10 -4.13 -0.21
C VAL A 55 7.04 -3.78 0.92
N GLN A 56 6.79 -4.34 2.10
CA GLN A 56 7.72 -4.34 3.22
C GLN A 56 8.24 -5.77 3.39
N LEU A 57 9.53 -5.96 3.14
CA LEU A 57 10.20 -7.23 3.46
C LEU A 57 10.46 -7.28 4.96
N ALA A 58 10.25 -8.45 5.57
CA ALA A 58 10.76 -8.72 6.90
C ALA A 58 12.27 -8.45 6.88
N ALA A 59 12.77 -7.78 7.92
CA ALA A 59 14.21 -7.64 8.08
C ALA A 59 14.80 -9.05 8.07
N ALA A 60 15.71 -9.34 7.15
CA ALA A 60 16.49 -10.58 7.20
C ALA A 60 17.13 -10.62 8.58
N GLY A 61 16.79 -11.66 9.37
CA GLY A 61 17.35 -11.85 10.70
C GLY A 61 18.86 -11.71 10.62
N ARG A 62 19.40 -10.72 11.32
CA ARG A 62 20.84 -10.57 11.52
C ARG A 62 21.29 -11.45 12.66
#